data_AF-A0A8T4LRX3-F1
#
_entry.id   AF-A0A8T4LRX3-F1
#
_cell.length_a   1.000
_cell.length_b   1.000
_cell.length_c   1.000
_cell.angle_alpha   90.00
_cell.angle_beta   90.00
_cell.angle_gamma   90.00
#
_symmetry.space_group_name_H-M   'P 1'
#
loop_
_entity.id
_entity.type
_entity.pdbx_description
1 polymer ?
#
loop_
_entity_poly.entity_id
_entity_poly.type
_entity_poly.pdbx_seq_one_letter_code
_entity_poly.pdbx_strand_id
1 'polypeptide(L)'
;MTRRTAISNWPVASGQLPTRLLRNATMRPLLPSNNWEAKRQRPIAKGQQPLTDQLDKSAEFKRWLALFFIGKGNYKITDKGYEELAPQVTRQNLEFGEPVSDRKREPRLEERRSLTKSELREAVARKVEQMLRDGKAEELYDNRYIDKPKRLDWKSKDTKLAVIKKLVELLGKNPREITAYDFNNNGLGGLLVDYYKNSPYLALVEASYAYSLDEIKEHARTGFKTDKIYPWEMSRVGNEFWYDKEMRIAATKWLMWKLNKEPKDITQSLQRFTLFSFIRSWLCIFRR
;
A
#
# COMPACT_ATOMS: atom_id res chain seq x y z
N MET A 1 -38.88 3.35 -54.91
CA MET A 1 -38.91 3.61 -56.37
C MET A 1 -37.95 4.75 -56.69
N THR A 2 -37.14 4.85 -57.76
CA THR A 2 -36.52 3.86 -58.66
C THR A 2 -35.40 4.54 -59.51
N ARG A 3 -34.13 4.09 -59.46
CA ARG A 3 -33.02 4.37 -60.45
C ARG A 3 -32.53 5.85 -60.58
N ARG A 4 -31.22 6.17 -60.69
CA ARG A 4 -30.22 6.07 -61.82
C ARG A 4 -30.68 6.87 -63.08
N THR A 5 -29.85 7.65 -63.81
CA THR A 5 -28.38 7.66 -64.11
C THR A 5 -27.96 9.09 -64.60
N ALA A 6 -26.77 9.66 -64.28
CA ALA A 6 -25.46 9.66 -64.99
C ALA A 6 -25.32 10.58 -66.25
N ILE A 7 -24.07 10.73 -66.77
CA ILE A 7 -23.58 11.61 -67.88
C ILE A 7 -23.37 13.09 -67.44
N SER A 8 -22.23 13.83 -67.52
CA SER A 8 -20.85 13.75 -68.10
C SER A 8 -20.58 14.58 -69.36
N ASN A 9 -19.61 15.54 -69.31
CA ASN A 9 -18.50 15.71 -70.27
C ASN A 9 -17.57 16.93 -69.94
N TRP A 10 -16.36 16.93 -70.51
CA TRP A 10 -15.31 17.99 -70.46
C TRP A 10 -15.28 18.81 -71.78
N PRO A 11 -14.55 19.94 -71.84
CA PRO A 11 -13.14 19.92 -72.34
C PRO A 11 -12.19 20.71 -71.37
N VAL A 12 -10.86 20.50 -71.26
CA VAL A 12 -9.75 20.45 -72.25
C VAL A 12 -9.58 21.78 -73.01
N ALA A 13 -8.51 22.57 -72.90
CA ALA A 13 -7.34 22.63 -71.99
C ALA A 13 -6.98 24.14 -71.80
N SER A 14 -5.77 24.73 -71.80
CA SER A 14 -4.34 24.34 -71.83
C SER A 14 -3.49 25.62 -71.60
N GLY A 15 -2.33 25.55 -70.93
CA GLY A 15 -1.35 26.67 -70.91
C GLY A 15 -0.56 26.86 -69.61
N GLN A 16 0.77 26.72 -69.70
CA GLN A 16 1.78 26.80 -68.63
C GLN A 16 1.77 28.07 -67.75
N LEU A 17 2.19 27.94 -66.47
CA LEU A 17 3.09 28.85 -65.72
C LEU A 17 3.64 28.08 -64.47
N PRO A 18 4.64 28.56 -63.68
CA PRO A 18 5.83 27.73 -63.45
C PRO A 18 6.19 27.36 -62.00
N THR A 19 7.08 26.38 -61.90
CA THR A 19 8.08 26.08 -60.86
C THR A 19 7.89 26.64 -59.43
N ARG A 20 7.22 25.88 -58.56
CA ARG A 20 7.77 25.38 -57.26
C ARG A 20 6.69 24.70 -56.40
N LEU A 21 6.89 23.43 -56.04
CA LEU A 21 6.71 22.82 -54.70
C LEU A 21 6.68 21.27 -54.78
N LEU A 22 6.76 20.61 -53.62
CA LEU A 22 6.53 19.17 -53.38
C LEU A 22 7.40 18.16 -54.19
N ARG A 23 8.56 17.79 -53.62
CA ARG A 23 9.06 16.41 -53.77
C ARG A 23 8.22 15.48 -52.90
N ASN A 24 7.60 14.45 -53.46
CA ASN A 24 6.93 13.40 -52.69
C ASN A 24 6.91 12.06 -53.46
N ALA A 25 8.06 11.37 -53.49
CA ALA A 25 8.18 10.03 -54.08
C ALA A 25 9.41 9.27 -53.52
N THR A 26 9.21 8.50 -52.45
CA THR A 26 10.09 7.38 -52.09
C THR A 26 9.25 6.27 -51.46
N MET A 27 9.50 5.01 -51.82
CA MET A 27 8.68 3.87 -51.40
C MET A 27 8.92 3.50 -49.93
N ARG A 28 7.90 2.91 -49.28
CA ARG A 28 8.03 2.30 -47.94
C ARG A 28 8.67 0.91 -48.06
N PRO A 29 9.79 0.63 -47.37
CA PRO A 29 10.17 -0.75 -47.06
C PRO A 29 9.22 -1.33 -46.00
N LEU A 30 8.90 -2.62 -46.11
CA LEU A 30 8.22 -3.36 -45.05
C LEU A 30 9.27 -3.83 -44.03
N LEU A 31 9.16 -3.36 -42.78
CA LEU A 31 10.01 -3.83 -41.68
C LEU A 31 9.35 -4.99 -40.91
N PRO A 32 10.10 -6.02 -40.51
CA PRO A 32 9.54 -7.18 -39.83
C PRO A 32 9.25 -6.93 -38.33
N SER A 33 8.13 -7.51 -37.90
CA SER A 33 7.73 -7.95 -36.54
C SER A 33 8.62 -7.60 -35.33
N ASN A 34 8.04 -6.83 -34.41
CA ASN A 34 8.05 -7.05 -32.95
C ASN A 34 9.37 -7.37 -32.22
N ASN A 35 10.26 -6.38 -32.04
CA ASN A 35 11.21 -6.39 -30.93
C ASN A 35 10.62 -5.66 -29.71
N TRP A 36 10.17 -6.41 -28.70
CA TRP A 36 9.61 -5.89 -27.44
C TRP A 36 10.65 -5.77 -26.31
N GLU A 37 11.81 -6.41 -26.45
CA GLU A 37 12.85 -6.44 -25.42
C GLU A 37 13.74 -5.17 -25.44
N ALA A 38 13.96 -4.58 -26.62
CA ALA A 38 14.76 -3.37 -26.80
C ALA A 38 14.24 -2.12 -26.04
N LYS A 39 13.04 -2.16 -25.45
CA LYS A 39 12.53 -1.09 -24.58
C LYS A 39 13.00 -1.16 -23.13
N ARG A 40 13.65 -2.24 -22.70
CA ARG A 40 13.98 -2.49 -21.28
C ARG A 40 15.31 -1.86 -20.80
N GLN A 41 16.06 -1.18 -21.66
CA GLN A 41 17.28 -0.46 -21.30
C GLN A 41 17.21 1.01 -21.72
N ARG A 42 16.62 1.85 -20.86
CA ARG A 42 16.91 3.29 -20.83
C ARG A 42 17.91 3.53 -19.69
N PRO A 43 19.00 4.28 -19.89
CA PRO A 43 19.90 4.63 -18.78
C PRO A 43 19.12 5.46 -17.75
N ILE A 44 19.12 5.01 -16.50
CA ILE A 44 18.41 5.69 -15.41
C ILE A 44 19.12 7.02 -15.14
N ALA A 45 18.43 8.13 -15.39
CA ALA A 45 18.94 9.45 -15.06
C ALA A 45 19.07 9.57 -13.52
N LYS A 46 20.18 10.17 -13.05
CA LYS A 46 20.56 10.30 -11.62
C LYS A 46 19.62 11.17 -10.74
N GLY A 47 18.37 11.35 -11.16
CA GLY A 47 17.29 12.02 -10.39
C GLY A 47 16.02 11.17 -10.21
N GLN A 48 15.93 9.96 -10.79
CA GLN A 48 14.73 9.10 -10.66
C GLN A 48 14.76 8.14 -9.46
N GLN A 49 15.94 7.91 -8.88
CA GLN A 49 16.18 6.94 -7.80
C GLN A 49 15.31 7.08 -6.53
N PRO A 50 14.98 8.28 -6.00
CA PRO A 50 14.21 8.34 -4.74
C PRO A 50 12.75 7.92 -4.90
N LEU A 51 12.16 8.04 -6.09
CA LEU A 51 10.76 7.66 -6.32
C LEU A 51 10.61 6.14 -6.48
N THR A 52 11.59 5.46 -7.09
CA THR A 52 11.61 4.00 -7.18
C THR A 52 11.86 3.38 -5.79
N ASP A 53 12.87 3.85 -5.07
CA ASP A 53 13.19 3.38 -3.70
C ASP A 53 11.99 3.47 -2.74
N GLN A 54 11.24 4.58 -2.77
CA GLN A 54 10.03 4.71 -1.95
C GLN A 54 8.88 3.78 -2.40
N LEU A 55 8.77 3.50 -3.70
CA LEU A 55 7.77 2.57 -4.23
C LEU A 55 8.10 1.12 -3.83
N ASP A 56 9.37 0.75 -3.94
CA ASP A 56 9.89 -0.59 -3.62
C ASP A 56 9.73 -0.89 -2.12
N LYS A 57 10.12 0.05 -1.24
CA LYS A 57 9.87 -0.04 0.22
C LYS A 57 8.39 -0.17 0.58
N SER A 58 7.51 0.50 -0.16
CA SER A 58 6.06 0.37 0.03
C SER A 58 5.54 -1.00 -0.43
N ALA A 59 6.11 -1.58 -1.48
CA ALA A 59 5.79 -2.94 -1.92
C ALA A 59 6.31 -3.99 -0.93
N GLU A 60 7.55 -3.83 -0.44
CA GLU A 60 8.15 -4.68 0.60
C GLU A 60 7.28 -4.69 1.87
N PHE A 61 6.93 -3.51 2.40
CA PHE A 61 6.06 -3.43 3.58
C PHE A 61 4.70 -4.12 3.34
N LYS A 62 4.11 -4.02 2.15
CA LYS A 62 2.84 -4.70 1.81
C LYS A 62 2.98 -6.22 1.79
N ARG A 63 4.07 -6.75 1.21
CA ARG A 63 4.38 -8.19 1.22
C ARG A 63 4.60 -8.67 2.66
N TRP A 64 5.42 -7.96 3.43
CA TRP A 64 5.63 -8.26 4.85
C TRP A 64 4.32 -8.24 5.64
N LEU A 65 3.47 -7.22 5.46
CA LEU A 65 2.18 -7.11 6.14
C LEU A 65 1.24 -8.28 5.79
N ALA A 66 1.23 -8.73 4.53
CA ALA A 66 0.47 -9.91 4.13
C ALA A 66 0.98 -11.18 4.83
N LEU A 67 2.28 -11.45 4.75
CA LEU A 67 2.92 -12.62 5.35
C LEU A 67 2.79 -12.65 6.87
N PHE A 68 2.91 -11.50 7.54
CA PHE A 68 2.73 -11.35 8.99
C PHE A 68 1.31 -11.71 9.48
N PHE A 69 0.28 -11.42 8.68
CA PHE A 69 -1.09 -11.85 8.99
C PHE A 69 -1.35 -13.30 8.57
N ILE A 70 -0.83 -13.75 7.41
CA ILE A 70 -0.89 -15.15 6.97
C ILE A 70 -0.29 -16.09 8.03
N GLY A 71 0.90 -15.78 8.56
CA GLY A 71 1.55 -16.54 9.63
C GLY A 71 0.81 -16.53 10.97
N LYS A 72 -0.15 -15.62 11.16
CA LYS A 72 -1.12 -15.60 12.28
C LYS A 72 -2.44 -16.31 11.93
N GLY A 73 -2.46 -17.15 10.88
CA GLY A 73 -3.68 -17.82 10.40
C GLY A 73 -4.71 -16.89 9.74
N ASN A 74 -4.41 -15.60 9.55
CA ASN A 74 -5.32 -14.62 8.95
C ASN A 74 -5.12 -14.59 7.43
N TYR A 75 -5.65 -15.58 6.74
CA TYR A 75 -5.59 -15.71 5.28
C TYR A 75 -6.93 -16.16 4.69
N LYS A 76 -7.04 -16.09 3.37
CA LYS A 76 -8.11 -16.71 2.56
C LYS A 76 -7.44 -17.44 1.39
N ILE A 77 -8.00 -18.57 0.98
CA ILE A 77 -7.61 -19.26 -0.26
C ILE A 77 -8.32 -18.55 -1.43
N THR A 78 -7.59 -18.28 -2.50
CA THR A 78 -8.13 -17.63 -3.71
C THR A 78 -8.80 -18.64 -4.62
N ASP A 79 -9.59 -18.18 -5.59
CA ASP A 79 -10.17 -19.08 -6.60
C ASP A 79 -9.07 -19.81 -7.40
N LYS A 80 -7.98 -19.12 -7.78
CA LYS A 80 -6.76 -19.73 -8.34
C LYS A 80 -6.15 -20.79 -7.41
N GLY A 81 -6.14 -20.54 -6.10
CA GLY A 81 -5.69 -21.49 -5.08
C GLY A 81 -6.52 -22.77 -5.08
N TYR A 82 -7.84 -22.68 -5.22
CA TYR A 82 -8.68 -23.86 -5.41
C TYR A 82 -8.45 -24.52 -6.77
N GLU A 83 -8.37 -23.76 -7.86
CA GLU A 83 -8.24 -24.28 -9.23
C GLU A 83 -6.92 -25.04 -9.48
N GLU A 84 -5.79 -24.53 -9.00
CA GLU A 84 -4.47 -25.15 -9.26
C GLU A 84 -4.05 -26.18 -8.19
N LEU A 85 -4.58 -26.12 -6.96
CA LEU A 85 -4.27 -27.12 -5.92
C LEU A 85 -5.24 -28.32 -5.95
N ALA A 86 -6.50 -28.14 -6.35
CA ALA A 86 -7.48 -29.22 -6.39
C ALA A 86 -7.05 -30.43 -7.25
N PRO A 87 -6.52 -30.29 -8.48
CA PRO A 87 -6.06 -31.42 -9.28
C PRO A 87 -4.94 -32.20 -8.60
N GLN A 88 -4.08 -31.53 -7.83
CA GLN A 88 -2.99 -32.16 -7.09
C GLN A 88 -3.52 -32.99 -5.91
N VAL A 89 -4.46 -32.43 -5.15
CA VAL A 89 -5.13 -33.11 -4.03
C VAL A 89 -5.89 -34.35 -4.53
N THR A 90 -6.63 -34.22 -5.63
CA THR A 90 -7.35 -35.36 -6.23
C THR A 90 -6.39 -36.47 -6.71
N ARG A 91 -5.22 -36.12 -7.28
CA ARG A 91 -4.18 -37.10 -7.65
C ARG A 91 -3.58 -37.82 -6.44
N GLN A 92 -3.23 -37.08 -5.38
CA GLN A 92 -2.69 -37.68 -4.16
C GLN A 92 -3.70 -38.64 -3.50
N ASN A 93 -5.01 -38.30 -3.52
CA ASN A 93 -6.07 -39.20 -3.05
C ASN A 93 -6.34 -40.39 -4.01
N LEU A 94 -5.97 -40.29 -5.30
CA LEU A 94 -5.98 -41.42 -6.23
C LEU A 94 -4.79 -42.37 -5.97
N GLU A 95 -3.63 -41.84 -5.62
CA GLU A 95 -2.40 -42.62 -5.39
C GLU A 95 -2.41 -43.41 -4.07
N PHE A 96 -2.97 -42.86 -2.98
CA PHE A 96 -2.90 -43.44 -1.62
C PHE A 96 -4.13 -44.26 -1.16
N GLY A 97 -4.94 -44.78 -2.10
CA GLY A 97 -6.05 -45.67 -1.76
C GLY A 97 -5.58 -47.11 -1.51
N GLU A 98 -5.65 -47.59 -0.27
CA GLU A 98 -5.26 -48.97 0.06
C GLU A 98 -6.14 -50.01 -0.67
N PRO A 99 -5.54 -51.09 -1.23
CA PRO A 99 -6.30 -52.18 -1.82
C PRO A 99 -6.92 -53.06 -0.71
N VAL A 100 -8.23 -52.95 -0.51
CA VAL A 100 -8.98 -53.79 0.43
C VAL A 100 -8.87 -55.26 0.00
N SER A 101 -8.07 -56.03 0.73
CA SER A 101 -7.71 -57.42 0.41
C SER A 101 -8.82 -58.43 0.81
N ASP A 102 -10.03 -58.23 0.30
CA ASP A 102 -11.17 -59.11 0.56
C ASP A 102 -11.04 -60.43 -0.24
N ARG A 103 -10.44 -61.43 0.41
CA ARG A 103 -10.20 -62.76 -0.17
C ARG A 103 -11.53 -63.41 -0.58
N LYS A 104 -11.72 -63.60 -1.89
CA LYS A 104 -12.85 -64.27 -2.61
C LYS A 104 -13.89 -63.36 -3.31
N ARG A 105 -13.54 -62.13 -3.69
CA ARG A 105 -14.16 -61.48 -4.86
C ARG A 105 -13.10 -61.02 -5.86
N GLU A 106 -13.49 -60.92 -7.13
CA GLU A 106 -12.72 -60.18 -8.13
C GLU A 106 -12.57 -58.73 -7.64
N PRO A 107 -11.42 -58.07 -7.90
CA PRO A 107 -11.20 -56.69 -7.52
C PRO A 107 -12.07 -55.77 -8.39
N ARG A 108 -13.33 -55.60 -7.97
CA ARG A 108 -14.12 -54.44 -8.37
C ARG A 108 -13.35 -53.22 -7.90
N LEU A 109 -12.77 -52.50 -8.87
CA LEU A 109 -12.43 -51.10 -8.69
C LEU A 109 -13.74 -50.41 -8.31
N GLU A 110 -13.96 -50.17 -7.01
CA GLU A 110 -15.03 -49.27 -6.59
C GLU A 110 -14.79 -47.95 -7.30
N GLU A 111 -15.79 -47.51 -8.07
CA GLU A 111 -15.68 -46.38 -8.97
C GLU A 111 -15.39 -45.13 -8.12
N ARG A 112 -14.10 -44.76 -8.06
CA ARG A 112 -13.54 -43.92 -6.99
C ARG A 112 -14.27 -42.60 -6.93
N ARG A 113 -15.20 -42.49 -5.98
CA ARG A 113 -16.22 -41.43 -5.93
C ARG A 113 -15.55 -40.06 -6.04
N SER A 114 -15.87 -39.36 -7.13
CA SER A 114 -15.46 -37.96 -7.34
C SER A 114 -15.79 -37.12 -6.10
N LEU A 115 -14.76 -36.49 -5.52
CA LEU A 115 -14.90 -35.59 -4.38
C LEU A 115 -15.96 -34.52 -4.70
N THR A 116 -16.90 -34.31 -3.78
CA THR A 116 -17.82 -33.18 -3.89
C THR A 116 -17.06 -31.87 -3.78
N LYS A 117 -17.68 -30.79 -4.27
CA LYS A 117 -17.13 -29.43 -4.17
C LYS A 117 -16.85 -28.98 -2.72
N SER A 118 -17.46 -29.62 -1.71
CA SER A 118 -17.16 -29.36 -0.29
C SER A 118 -15.92 -30.12 0.18
N GLU A 119 -15.91 -31.45 0.01
CA GLU A 119 -14.79 -32.33 0.40
C GLU A 119 -13.48 -31.89 -0.30
N LEU A 120 -13.56 -31.49 -1.57
CA LEU A 120 -12.44 -30.96 -2.34
C LEU A 120 -11.90 -29.63 -1.78
N ARG A 121 -12.77 -28.71 -1.33
CA ARG A 121 -12.37 -27.44 -0.72
C ARG A 121 -11.70 -27.66 0.64
N GLU A 122 -12.23 -28.57 1.45
CA GLU A 122 -11.66 -28.96 2.74
C GLU A 122 -10.29 -29.65 2.59
N ALA A 123 -10.13 -30.49 1.57
CA ALA A 123 -8.86 -31.14 1.27
C ALA A 123 -7.80 -30.15 0.71
N VAL A 124 -8.20 -29.17 -0.12
CA VAL A 124 -7.33 -28.04 -0.50
C VAL A 124 -6.95 -27.18 0.71
N ALA A 125 -7.89 -26.91 1.63
CA ALA A 125 -7.60 -26.16 2.86
C ALA A 125 -6.56 -26.87 3.74
N ARG A 126 -6.72 -28.19 3.96
CA ARG A 126 -5.71 -29.00 4.66
C ARG A 126 -4.34 -29.00 3.97
N LYS A 127 -4.29 -29.01 2.63
CA LYS A 127 -3.03 -28.89 1.89
C LYS A 127 -2.37 -27.51 2.07
N VAL A 128 -3.16 -26.43 2.05
CA VAL A 128 -2.66 -25.07 2.33
C VAL A 128 -2.15 -24.96 3.77
N GLU A 129 -2.86 -25.52 4.76
CA GLU A 129 -2.38 -25.59 6.14
C GLU A 129 -1.07 -26.36 6.27
N GLN A 130 -0.92 -27.51 5.59
CA GLN A 130 0.33 -28.26 5.62
C GLN A 130 1.48 -27.44 5.01
N MET A 131 1.27 -26.84 3.84
CA MET A 131 2.27 -25.96 3.22
C MET A 131 2.64 -24.76 4.11
N LEU A 132 1.70 -24.21 4.89
CA LEU A 132 2.00 -23.17 5.89
C LEU A 132 2.85 -23.70 7.06
N ARG A 133 2.60 -24.93 7.54
CA ARG A 133 3.42 -25.61 8.56
C ARG A 133 4.83 -25.94 8.02
N ASP A 134 4.93 -26.27 6.74
CA ASP A 134 6.19 -26.49 6.00
C ASP A 134 6.96 -25.18 5.70
N GLY A 135 6.49 -24.02 6.18
CA GLY A 135 7.13 -22.71 5.99
C GLY A 135 6.86 -22.05 4.63
N LYS A 136 6.06 -22.65 3.75
CA LYS A 136 5.81 -22.21 2.36
C LYS A 136 4.82 -21.03 2.24
N ALA A 137 4.72 -20.20 3.26
CA ALA A 137 3.82 -19.03 3.27
C ALA A 137 4.13 -18.04 2.14
N GLU A 138 5.42 -17.87 1.81
CA GLU A 138 5.86 -17.03 0.69
C GLU A 138 5.46 -17.64 -0.67
N GLU A 139 5.73 -18.93 -0.89
CA GLU A 139 5.35 -19.67 -2.10
C GLU A 139 3.83 -19.59 -2.35
N LEU A 140 3.01 -19.77 -1.31
CA LEU A 140 1.55 -19.68 -1.39
C LEU A 140 1.06 -18.26 -1.70
N TYR A 141 1.73 -17.23 -1.18
CA TYR A 141 1.36 -15.83 -1.37
C TYR A 141 1.78 -15.29 -2.75
N ASP A 142 3.04 -15.49 -3.14
CA ASP A 142 3.58 -14.96 -4.40
C ASP A 142 2.96 -15.66 -5.62
N ASN A 143 2.62 -16.95 -5.53
CA ASN A 143 1.80 -17.65 -6.55
C ASN A 143 0.31 -17.27 -6.52
N ARG A 144 -0.11 -16.44 -5.55
CA ARG A 144 -1.48 -15.96 -5.30
C ARG A 144 -2.49 -17.09 -5.02
N TYR A 145 -2.05 -18.17 -4.38
CA TYR A 145 -2.93 -19.24 -3.87
C TYR A 145 -3.64 -18.83 -2.58
N ILE A 146 -2.97 -18.03 -1.75
CA ILE A 146 -3.56 -17.33 -0.61
C ILE A 146 -3.35 -15.83 -0.74
N ASP A 147 -4.21 -15.07 -0.06
CA ASP A 147 -4.06 -13.63 0.15
C ASP A 147 -4.63 -13.28 1.53
N LYS A 148 -4.23 -12.13 2.08
CA LYS A 148 -4.72 -11.66 3.38
C LYS A 148 -6.21 -11.27 3.28
N PRO A 149 -7.01 -11.36 4.36
CA PRO A 149 -8.41 -10.97 4.32
C PRO A 149 -8.57 -9.46 4.04
N LYS A 150 -9.74 -9.07 3.47
CA LYS A 150 -10.04 -7.67 3.13
C LYS A 150 -10.09 -6.75 4.37
N ARG A 151 -10.45 -7.31 5.52
CA ARG A 151 -10.37 -6.67 6.85
C ARG A 151 -9.35 -7.46 7.67
N LEU A 152 -8.48 -6.76 8.38
CA LEU A 152 -7.49 -7.33 9.30
C LEU A 152 -7.97 -7.08 10.73
N ASP A 153 -7.72 -8.00 11.67
CA ASP A 153 -8.02 -7.75 13.09
C ASP A 153 -6.89 -6.93 13.73
N TRP A 154 -7.28 -5.86 14.42
CA TRP A 154 -6.40 -4.88 15.05
C TRP A 154 -6.59 -4.79 16.57
N LYS A 155 -7.42 -5.66 17.18
CA LYS A 155 -7.65 -5.68 18.64
C LYS A 155 -6.38 -5.91 19.45
N SER A 156 -5.46 -6.74 18.95
CA SER A 156 -4.20 -7.06 19.63
C SER A 156 -3.27 -5.85 19.65
N LYS A 157 -2.95 -5.35 20.85
CA LYS A 157 -2.03 -4.23 21.05
C LYS A 157 -0.67 -4.45 20.40
N ASP A 158 -0.09 -5.63 20.61
CA ASP A 158 1.23 -6.01 20.10
C ASP A 158 1.23 -6.13 18.57
N THR A 159 0.09 -6.54 17.99
CA THR A 159 -0.11 -6.56 16.53
C THR A 159 -0.09 -5.14 15.95
N LYS A 160 -0.76 -4.17 16.59
CA LYS A 160 -0.66 -2.76 16.17
C LYS A 160 0.77 -2.24 16.31
N LEU A 161 1.39 -2.44 17.47
CA LEU A 161 2.74 -1.95 17.79
C LEU A 161 3.81 -2.50 16.84
N ALA A 162 3.80 -3.81 16.55
CA ALA A 162 4.74 -4.43 15.62
C ALA A 162 4.59 -3.86 14.20
N VAL A 163 3.36 -3.69 13.72
CA VAL A 163 3.07 -3.16 12.38
C VAL A 163 3.46 -1.69 12.26
N ILE A 164 3.21 -0.86 13.29
CA ILE A 164 3.61 0.56 13.28
C ILE A 164 5.13 0.70 13.31
N LYS A 165 5.84 -0.09 14.15
CA LYS A 165 7.31 -0.06 14.18
C LYS A 165 7.90 -0.49 12.83
N LYS A 166 7.40 -1.57 12.22
CA LYS A 166 7.90 -2.04 10.91
C LYS A 166 7.58 -1.08 9.77
N LEU A 167 6.49 -0.29 9.86
CA LEU A 167 6.20 0.78 8.91
C LEU A 167 7.26 1.89 8.97
N VAL A 168 7.58 2.36 10.18
CA VAL A 168 8.61 3.39 10.39
C VAL A 168 9.98 2.89 9.93
N GLU A 169 10.32 1.64 10.28
CA GLU A 169 11.56 0.96 9.90
C GLU A 169 11.73 0.85 8.37
N LEU A 170 10.79 0.22 7.65
CA LEU A 170 10.93 -0.03 6.21
C LEU A 170 10.80 1.24 5.36
N LEU A 171 10.04 2.25 5.80
CA LEU A 171 10.00 3.53 5.09
C LEU A 171 11.29 4.36 5.28
N GLY A 172 12.09 4.08 6.32
CA GLY A 172 13.34 4.81 6.62
C GLY A 172 13.15 6.30 6.93
N LYS A 173 11.91 6.75 7.15
CA LYS A 173 11.56 8.16 7.39
C LYS A 173 11.80 8.56 8.83
N ASN A 174 12.07 9.86 9.06
CA ASN A 174 11.99 10.40 10.41
C ASN A 174 10.54 10.26 10.92
N PRO A 175 10.27 9.82 12.16
CA PRO A 175 8.88 9.66 12.60
C PRO A 175 8.09 10.98 12.66
N ARG A 176 8.75 12.16 12.67
CA ARG A 176 8.09 13.49 12.50
C ARG A 176 7.46 13.67 11.11
N GLU A 177 7.94 12.94 10.11
CA GLU A 177 7.54 13.01 8.70
C GLU A 177 6.51 11.96 8.31
N ILE A 178 6.19 11.01 9.21
CA ILE A 178 5.19 9.97 8.98
C ILE A 178 3.79 10.59 8.99
N THR A 179 3.06 10.44 7.89
CA THR A 179 1.73 11.05 7.70
C THR A 179 0.61 10.01 7.59
N ALA A 180 -0.64 10.46 7.63
CA ALA A 180 -1.79 9.59 7.34
C ALA A 180 -1.75 9.03 5.91
N TYR A 181 -1.08 9.72 4.98
CA TYR A 181 -0.85 9.22 3.62
C TYR A 181 0.07 8.00 3.61
N ASP A 182 1.10 7.96 4.45
CA ASP A 182 2.00 6.80 4.59
C ASP A 182 1.25 5.56 5.15
N PHE A 183 0.37 5.75 6.14
CA PHE A 183 -0.51 4.67 6.62
C PHE A 183 -1.47 4.20 5.52
N ASN A 184 -2.15 5.12 4.83
CA ASN A 184 -3.14 4.79 3.80
C ASN A 184 -2.51 4.07 2.60
N ASN A 185 -1.41 4.58 2.05
CA ASN A 185 -0.69 3.97 0.93
C ASN A 185 -0.18 2.56 1.24
N ASN A 186 0.08 2.25 2.51
CA ASN A 186 0.58 0.96 2.97
C ASN A 186 -0.52 0.04 3.53
N GLY A 187 -1.80 0.35 3.28
CA GLY A 187 -2.93 -0.52 3.62
C GLY A 187 -3.35 -0.49 5.10
N LEU A 188 -2.83 0.47 5.88
CA LEU A 188 -3.12 0.66 7.30
C LEU A 188 -4.22 1.70 7.56
N GLY A 189 -4.93 2.17 6.53
CA GLY A 189 -5.97 3.19 6.68
C GLY A 189 -7.07 2.82 7.67
N GLY A 190 -7.52 1.55 7.67
CA GLY A 190 -8.47 1.03 8.66
C GLY A 190 -7.92 1.09 10.10
N LEU A 191 -6.66 0.67 10.31
CA LEU A 191 -6.01 0.80 11.61
C LEU A 191 -5.99 2.26 12.09
N LEU A 192 -5.64 3.19 11.20
CA LEU A 192 -5.53 4.61 11.55
C LEU A 192 -6.90 5.24 11.85
N VAL A 193 -7.93 4.93 11.06
CA VAL A 193 -9.30 5.44 11.27
C VAL A 193 -9.91 4.83 12.54
N ASP A 194 -9.95 3.50 12.63
CA ASP A 194 -10.75 2.77 13.62
C ASP A 194 -10.14 2.84 15.04
N TYR A 195 -8.80 2.90 15.17
CA TYR A 195 -8.10 2.84 16.47
C TYR A 195 -7.39 4.15 16.85
N TYR A 196 -7.02 4.98 15.87
CA TYR A 196 -6.22 6.21 16.09
C TYR A 196 -6.92 7.49 15.64
N LYS A 197 -8.24 7.45 15.37
CA LYS A 197 -9.05 8.63 14.99
C LYS A 197 -8.50 9.40 13.78
N ASN A 198 -7.89 8.69 12.84
CA ASN A 198 -7.16 9.23 11.68
C ASN A 198 -5.93 10.10 12.03
N SER A 199 -5.34 9.94 13.22
CA SER A 199 -4.24 10.75 13.76
C SER A 199 -2.93 9.94 13.86
N PRO A 200 -1.95 10.15 12.95
CA PRO A 200 -0.66 9.42 12.96
C PRO A 200 0.11 9.57 14.27
N TYR A 201 -0.05 10.71 14.95
CA TYR A 201 0.57 10.95 16.25
C TYR A 201 0.19 9.88 17.27
N LEU A 202 -1.10 9.52 17.36
CA LEU A 202 -1.57 8.54 18.35
C LEU A 202 -1.02 7.13 18.08
N ALA A 203 -0.81 6.76 16.81
CA ALA A 203 -0.12 5.54 16.45
C ALA A 203 1.37 5.57 16.84
N LEU A 204 2.05 6.70 16.63
CA LEU A 204 3.45 6.90 17.02
C LEU A 204 3.65 6.93 18.55
N VAL A 205 2.68 7.42 19.32
CA VAL A 205 2.66 7.34 20.79
C VAL A 205 2.62 5.89 21.25
N GLU A 206 1.73 5.05 20.69
CA GLU A 206 1.65 3.64 21.09
C GLU A 206 2.90 2.83 20.66
N ALA A 207 3.55 3.22 19.56
CA ALA A 207 4.88 2.71 19.18
C ALA A 207 6.07 3.32 19.96
N SER A 208 5.80 4.29 20.86
CA SER A 208 6.76 5.02 21.71
C SER A 208 7.73 5.99 21.02
N TYR A 209 7.43 6.43 19.78
CA TYR A 209 8.18 7.49 19.09
C TYR A 209 7.74 8.92 19.48
N ALA A 210 6.59 9.06 20.14
CA ALA A 210 5.98 10.34 20.50
C ALA A 210 5.47 10.33 21.96
N TYR A 211 5.35 11.51 22.59
CA TYR A 211 4.90 11.62 23.99
C TYR A 211 3.39 11.46 24.15
N SER A 212 2.95 10.81 25.23
CA SER A 212 1.53 10.80 25.60
C SER A 212 1.02 12.21 25.97
N LEU A 213 -0.30 12.40 26.00
CA LEU A 213 -0.89 13.68 26.43
C LEU A 213 -0.47 14.04 27.88
N ASP A 214 -0.31 13.04 28.74
CA ASP A 214 0.06 13.21 30.13
C ASP A 214 1.56 13.53 30.29
N GLU A 215 2.42 12.88 29.50
CA GLU A 215 3.84 13.24 29.40
C GLU A 215 4.01 14.70 28.96
N ILE A 216 3.22 15.17 27.98
CA ILE A 216 3.26 16.57 27.52
C ILE A 216 2.79 17.54 28.60
N LYS A 217 1.69 17.22 29.29
CA LYS A 217 1.17 18.05 30.41
C LYS A 217 2.17 18.15 31.54
N GLU A 218 2.91 17.07 31.79
CA GLU A 218 3.95 17.06 32.83
C GLU A 218 5.21 17.80 32.40
N HIS A 219 5.70 17.62 31.17
CA HIS A 219 6.82 18.43 30.63
C HIS A 219 6.50 19.93 30.60
N ALA A 220 5.23 20.31 30.46
CA ALA A 220 4.79 21.70 30.59
C ALA A 220 4.82 22.25 32.04
N ARG A 221 5.11 21.42 33.05
CA ARG A 221 5.36 21.78 34.46
C ARG A 221 6.85 21.67 34.81
N THR A 222 7.48 20.53 34.51
CA THR A 222 8.83 20.18 34.97
C THR A 222 9.95 20.41 33.95
N GLY A 223 9.64 20.56 32.66
CA GLY A 223 10.62 20.82 31.60
C GLY A 223 10.49 19.89 30.39
N PHE A 224 10.86 20.39 29.21
CA PHE A 224 10.77 19.64 27.94
C PHE A 224 12.04 18.83 27.65
N LYS A 225 11.88 17.79 26.84
CA LYS A 225 12.93 16.85 26.45
C LYS A 225 13.02 16.72 24.93
N THR A 226 13.87 15.81 24.43
CA THR A 226 14.09 15.60 22.98
C THR A 226 14.16 14.13 22.55
N ASP A 227 13.92 13.18 23.46
CA ASP A 227 13.98 11.74 23.19
C ASP A 227 12.80 11.23 22.34
N LYS A 228 11.60 11.80 22.53
CA LYS A 228 10.43 11.58 21.67
C LYS A 228 9.96 12.88 21.00
N ILE A 229 8.95 12.74 20.15
CA ILE A 229 8.32 13.80 19.36
C ILE A 229 7.11 14.41 20.07
N TYR A 230 6.98 15.73 20.03
CA TYR A 230 5.76 16.47 20.42
C TYR A 230 4.78 16.66 19.24
N PRO A 231 3.46 16.86 19.46
CA PRO A 231 2.47 16.91 18.37
C PRO A 231 2.76 18.00 17.33
N TRP A 232 3.25 19.14 17.79
CA TRP A 232 3.59 20.32 16.99
C TRP A 232 4.93 20.22 16.25
N GLU A 233 5.71 19.16 16.46
CA GLU A 233 6.90 18.85 15.65
C GLU A 233 6.57 17.98 14.42
N MET A 234 5.34 17.45 14.32
CA MET A 234 4.92 16.71 13.12
C MET A 234 4.59 17.66 11.96
N SER A 235 4.82 17.19 10.74
CA SER A 235 4.46 17.90 9.49
C SER A 235 2.98 18.32 9.42
N ARG A 236 2.08 17.57 10.08
CA ARG A 236 0.67 17.91 10.23
C ARG A 236 0.15 17.54 11.62
N VAL A 237 -0.16 18.55 12.41
CA VAL A 237 -0.82 18.41 13.73
C VAL A 237 -2.32 18.19 13.52
N GLY A 238 -2.93 17.31 14.33
CA GLY A 238 -4.38 17.19 14.42
C GLY A 238 -5.03 18.42 15.08
N ASN A 239 -6.29 18.70 14.76
CA ASN A 239 -7.03 19.81 15.38
C ASN A 239 -7.41 19.51 16.83
N GLU A 240 -7.52 18.23 17.19
CA GLU A 240 -7.84 17.75 18.53
C GLU A 240 -6.88 18.27 19.62
N PHE A 241 -5.59 18.40 19.30
CA PHE A 241 -4.58 18.95 20.20
C PHE A 241 -4.79 20.45 20.48
N TRP A 242 -5.42 21.18 19.56
CA TRP A 242 -5.63 22.63 19.71
C TRP A 242 -6.87 22.99 20.50
N TYR A 243 -7.79 22.05 20.77
CA TYR A 243 -8.97 22.30 21.60
C TYR A 243 -8.65 22.31 23.10
N ASP A 244 -7.69 21.51 23.57
CA ASP A 244 -7.25 21.54 24.98
C ASP A 244 -6.43 22.82 25.28
N LYS A 245 -6.85 23.56 26.32
CA LYS A 245 -6.16 24.77 26.80
C LYS A 245 -4.76 24.45 27.32
N GLU A 246 -4.57 23.31 28.00
CA GLU A 246 -3.26 22.91 28.52
C GLU A 246 -2.30 22.58 27.38
N MET A 247 -2.77 21.97 26.29
CA MET A 247 -1.95 21.71 25.09
C MET A 247 -1.53 23.01 24.39
N ARG A 248 -2.41 24.01 24.28
CA ARG A 248 -2.05 25.35 23.76
C ARG A 248 -0.97 26.02 24.63
N ILE A 249 -1.06 25.89 25.95
CA ILE A 249 -0.05 26.41 26.89
C ILE A 249 1.27 25.62 26.76
N ALA A 250 1.21 24.28 26.70
CA ALA A 250 2.37 23.42 26.57
C ALA A 250 3.15 23.71 25.27
N ALA A 251 2.47 23.84 24.13
CA ALA A 251 3.07 24.23 22.86
C ALA A 251 3.77 25.59 22.93
N THR A 252 3.17 26.55 23.62
CA THR A 252 3.73 27.90 23.79
C THR A 252 4.98 27.89 24.68
N LYS A 253 4.92 27.18 25.83
CA LYS A 253 6.09 26.98 26.71
C LYS A 253 7.21 26.20 26.01
N TRP A 254 6.88 25.19 25.21
CA TRP A 254 7.85 24.45 24.40
C TRP A 254 8.53 25.36 23.38
N LEU A 255 7.77 26.26 22.72
CA LEU A 255 8.33 27.20 21.75
C LEU A 255 9.27 28.23 22.41
N MET A 256 8.91 28.75 23.60
CA MET A 256 9.80 29.61 24.41
C MET A 256 11.12 28.90 24.72
N TRP A 257 11.05 27.67 25.24
CA TRP A 257 12.20 26.85 25.58
C TRP A 257 13.06 26.50 24.36
N LYS A 258 12.41 26.08 23.25
CA LYS A 258 13.08 25.63 22.03
C LYS A 258 13.78 26.76 21.28
N LEU A 259 13.28 27.99 21.37
CA LEU A 259 13.89 29.19 20.80
C LEU A 259 14.81 29.94 21.77
N ASN A 260 14.80 29.56 23.06
CA ASN A 260 15.42 30.30 24.17
C ASN A 260 15.02 31.80 24.19
N LYS A 261 13.71 32.09 24.22
CA LYS A 261 13.15 33.45 24.13
C LYS A 261 12.04 33.74 25.14
N GLU A 262 11.95 34.99 25.56
CA GLU A 262 10.80 35.50 26.33
C GLU A 262 9.52 35.55 25.48
N PRO A 263 8.33 35.55 26.11
CA PRO A 263 7.05 35.56 25.38
C PRO A 263 6.88 36.74 24.40
N LYS A 264 7.48 37.89 24.73
CA LYS A 264 7.39 39.14 23.96
C LYS A 264 8.04 39.00 22.57
N ASP A 265 9.21 38.37 22.51
CA ASP A 265 10.07 38.28 21.32
C ASP A 265 9.63 37.21 20.32
N ILE A 266 8.76 36.29 20.75
CA ILE A 266 8.20 35.24 19.89
C ILE A 266 7.39 35.85 18.76
N THR A 267 6.64 36.92 19.04
CA THR A 267 5.69 37.58 18.14
C THR A 267 6.30 37.96 16.78
N GLN A 268 7.54 38.46 16.76
CA GLN A 268 8.24 38.76 15.50
C GLN A 268 8.81 37.51 14.82
N SER A 269 9.28 36.52 15.59
CA SER A 269 9.88 35.29 15.03
C SER A 269 8.86 34.36 14.35
N LEU A 270 7.58 34.42 14.74
CA LEU A 270 6.50 33.63 14.15
C LEU A 270 6.28 33.92 12.65
N GLN A 271 6.72 35.07 12.13
CA GLN A 271 6.59 35.39 10.71
C GLN A 271 7.55 34.60 9.78
N ARG A 272 8.59 33.95 10.33
CA ARG A 272 9.62 33.24 9.52
C ARG A 272 9.61 31.72 9.63
N PHE A 273 9.01 31.15 10.67
CA PHE A 273 8.94 29.69 10.82
C PHE A 273 7.70 29.10 10.15
N THR A 274 7.84 27.88 9.63
CA THR A 274 6.75 27.08 9.02
C THR A 274 5.76 26.52 10.04
N LEU A 275 5.47 27.28 11.12
CA LEU A 275 4.38 27.03 12.07
C LEU A 275 3.00 27.30 11.43
N PHE A 276 2.82 27.00 10.14
CA PHE A 276 1.60 27.28 9.37
C PHE A 276 0.36 26.55 9.90
N SER A 277 0.56 25.41 10.58
CA SER A 277 -0.47 24.67 11.32
C SER A 277 -0.84 25.39 12.63
N PHE A 278 0.16 25.70 13.47
CA PHE A 278 0.00 26.42 14.74
C PHE A 278 -0.63 27.79 14.50
N ILE A 279 -0.03 28.65 13.68
CA ILE A 279 -0.47 30.02 13.43
C ILE A 279 -1.89 30.05 12.84
N ARG A 280 -2.23 29.17 11.90
CA ARG A 280 -3.57 29.12 11.31
C ARG A 280 -4.62 28.64 12.31
N SER A 281 -4.30 27.69 13.18
CA SER A 281 -5.24 27.24 14.23
C SER A 281 -5.36 28.28 15.36
N TRP A 282 -4.24 28.87 15.79
CA TRP A 282 -4.18 29.91 16.82
C TRP A 282 -4.95 31.18 16.39
N LEU A 283 -4.79 31.64 15.15
CA LEU A 283 -5.59 32.74 14.56
C LEU A 283 -7.08 32.40 14.44
N CYS A 284 -7.45 31.14 14.20
CA CYS A 284 -8.85 30.72 14.16
C CYS A 284 -9.48 30.56 15.55
N ILE A 285 -8.69 30.33 16.60
CA ILE A 285 -9.16 30.13 17.98
C ILE A 285 -9.20 31.45 18.78
N PHE A 286 -8.31 32.41 18.49
CA PHE A 286 -8.27 33.74 19.17
C PHE A 286 -9.00 34.87 18.40
N ARG A 287 -9.78 34.55 17.37
CA ARG A 287 -10.67 35.50 16.65
C ARG A 287 -12.16 35.15 16.80
N ARG A 288 -12.54 34.55 17.93
CA ARG A 288 -13.92 34.31 18.38
C ARG A 288 -13.99 34.59 19.88
#